data_AF-A0A5B0WTP6-F1
#
_entry.id   AF-A0A5B0WTP6-F1
#
_cell.length_a   1.000
_cell.length_b   1.000
_cell.length_c   1.000
_cell.angle_alpha   90.00
_cell.angle_beta   90.00
_cell.angle_gamma   90.00
#
_symmetry.space_group_name_H-M   'P 1'
#
loop_
_entity.id
_entity.type
_entity.pdbx_description
1 polymer ?
#
loop_
_entity_poly.entity_id
_entity_poly.type
_entity_poly.pdbx_seq_one_letter_code
_entity_poly.pdbx_strand_id
1 'polypeptide(L)'
;MKHYYWGTQQGLLEPISLNYVCFGALWFEEDHHRTIVGYAFGQKQIESLRHFSSPSTCEYCMDRTIIYEIYKSIREKQQLQDWSAHQRFPWLTAFKEPWKDVAVGWYVMRSRSTFPLHLSVIRKQKFGLWLEHAAVCENEAEMLACIEKANVIHHVDLKLLET
;
A
#
# COMPACT_ATOMS: atom_id res chain seq x y z
N MET A 1 -9.53 -32.15 5.40
CA MET A 1 -9.53 -31.85 3.94
C MET A 1 -9.69 -30.35 3.81
N LYS A 2 -8.82 -29.67 3.05
CA LYS A 2 -8.87 -28.21 2.94
C LYS A 2 -9.95 -27.79 1.95
N HIS A 3 -10.89 -26.97 2.42
CA HIS A 3 -11.93 -26.37 1.58
C HIS A 3 -11.41 -25.03 1.07
N TYR A 4 -11.24 -24.93 -0.24
CA TYR A 4 -10.72 -23.73 -0.89
C TYR A 4 -11.88 -22.86 -1.36
N TYR A 5 -11.70 -21.56 -1.24
CA TYR A 5 -12.66 -20.56 -1.63
C TYR A 5 -11.99 -19.51 -2.51
N TRP A 6 -12.75 -19.04 -3.48
CA TRP A 6 -12.35 -17.94 -4.35
C TRP A 6 -13.46 -16.90 -4.39
N GLY A 7 -13.10 -15.62 -4.37
CA GLY A 7 -14.07 -14.52 -4.44
C GLY A 7 -13.47 -13.29 -5.11
N THR A 8 -14.34 -12.47 -5.71
CA THR A 8 -13.95 -11.18 -6.30
C THR A 8 -14.87 -10.06 -5.87
N GLN A 9 -14.31 -8.85 -5.80
CA GLN A 9 -15.04 -7.64 -5.48
C GLN A 9 -14.54 -6.46 -6.32
N GLN A 10 -15.48 -5.71 -6.90
CA GLN A 10 -15.19 -4.52 -7.69
C GLN A 10 -15.00 -3.29 -6.80
N GLY A 11 -14.28 -2.31 -7.32
CA GLY A 11 -14.19 -0.98 -6.70
C GLY A 11 -13.30 -0.94 -5.46
N LEU A 12 -12.29 -1.82 -5.38
CA LEU A 12 -11.30 -1.81 -4.30
C LEU A 12 -9.99 -1.19 -4.78
N LEU A 13 -9.37 -0.38 -3.92
CA LEU A 13 -8.16 0.36 -4.28
C LEU A 13 -6.98 -0.60 -4.45
N GLU A 14 -6.38 -0.58 -5.64
CA GLU A 14 -5.07 -1.17 -5.89
C GLU A 14 -3.99 -0.15 -5.48
N PRO A 15 -3.11 -0.47 -4.52
CA PRO A 15 -2.19 0.50 -3.95
C PRO A 15 -1.10 0.99 -4.92
N ILE A 16 -0.76 0.21 -5.96
CA ILE A 16 0.33 0.57 -6.88
C ILE A 16 -0.14 1.55 -7.95
N SER A 17 -1.29 1.27 -8.59
CA SER A 17 -1.83 2.12 -9.64
C SER A 17 -2.67 3.28 -9.08
N LEU A 18 -3.04 3.19 -7.80
CA LEU A 18 -3.95 4.10 -7.11
C LEU A 18 -5.30 4.23 -7.82
N ASN A 19 -5.79 3.13 -8.41
CA ASN A 19 -7.10 3.03 -9.06
C ASN A 19 -7.98 2.01 -8.33
N TYR A 20 -9.29 2.26 -8.39
CA TYR A 20 -10.28 1.31 -7.91
C TYR A 20 -10.57 0.28 -8.99
N VAL A 21 -10.23 -0.98 -8.73
CA VAL A 21 -10.30 -2.08 -9.70
C VAL A 21 -10.96 -3.30 -9.08
N CYS A 22 -11.08 -4.37 -9.88
CA CYS A 22 -11.47 -5.67 -9.38
C CYS A 22 -10.36 -6.26 -8.51
N PHE A 23 -10.69 -6.65 -7.29
CA PHE A 23 -9.85 -7.43 -6.41
C PHE A 23 -10.36 -8.88 -6.40
N GLY A 24 -9.44 -9.84 -6.36
CA GLY A 24 -9.76 -11.25 -6.19
C GLY A 24 -8.83 -11.92 -5.20
N ALA A 25 -9.35 -12.89 -4.45
CA ALA A 25 -8.59 -13.62 -3.46
C ALA A 25 -8.92 -15.12 -3.50
N LEU A 26 -7.89 -15.93 -3.24
CA LEU A 26 -7.94 -17.36 -3.03
C LEU A 26 -7.57 -17.64 -1.57
N TRP A 27 -8.39 -18.38 -0.85
CA TRP A 27 -8.13 -18.77 0.54
C TRP A 27 -8.62 -20.18 0.83
N PHE A 28 -8.27 -20.71 1.98
CA PHE A 28 -8.91 -21.89 2.56
C PHE A 28 -9.22 -21.66 4.03
N GLU A 29 -10.14 -22.44 4.57
CA GLU A 29 -10.48 -22.44 5.99
C GLU A 29 -10.15 -23.81 6.62
N GLU A 30 -9.49 -23.79 7.78
CA GLU A 30 -9.11 -24.96 8.58
C GLU A 30 -9.21 -24.58 10.05
N ASP A 31 -9.90 -25.39 10.88
CA ASP A 31 -10.11 -25.12 12.31
C ASP A 31 -10.59 -23.68 12.62
N HIS A 32 -11.55 -23.18 11.83
CA HIS A 32 -12.08 -21.80 11.90
C HIS A 32 -11.07 -20.67 11.60
N HIS A 33 -9.88 -21.01 11.09
CA HIS A 33 -8.88 -20.04 10.67
C HIS A 33 -8.85 -19.90 9.15
N ARG A 34 -8.89 -18.66 8.68
CA ARG A 34 -8.79 -18.30 7.27
C ARG A 34 -7.35 -18.07 6.85
N THR A 35 -6.87 -18.83 5.88
CA THR A 35 -5.53 -18.66 5.30
C THR A 35 -5.62 -18.17 3.86
N ILE A 36 -5.11 -16.97 3.60
CA ILE A 36 -5.04 -16.37 2.26
C ILE A 36 -3.87 -17.01 1.50
N VAL A 37 -4.18 -17.67 0.38
CA VAL A 37 -3.20 -18.33 -0.49
C VAL A 37 -2.62 -17.35 -1.51
N GLY A 38 -3.46 -16.46 -2.02
CA GLY A 38 -3.06 -15.44 -2.98
C GLY A 38 -4.17 -14.43 -3.22
N TYR A 39 -3.79 -13.27 -3.76
CA TYR A 39 -4.72 -12.23 -4.17
C TYR A 39 -4.17 -11.53 -5.41
N ALA A 40 -5.07 -10.86 -6.13
CA ALA A 40 -4.74 -10.12 -7.34
C ALA A 40 -5.66 -8.91 -7.52
N PHE A 41 -5.13 -7.89 -8.19
CA PHE A 41 -5.87 -6.74 -8.66
C PHE A 41 -5.92 -6.75 -10.18
N GLY A 42 -7.09 -6.42 -10.75
CA GLY A 42 -7.33 -6.44 -12.18
C GLY A 42 -7.74 -7.80 -12.72
N GLN A 43 -8.58 -7.78 -13.76
CA GLN A 43 -9.22 -8.97 -14.32
C GLN A 43 -8.21 -10.01 -14.84
N LYS A 44 -7.16 -9.56 -15.53
CA LYS A 44 -6.13 -10.44 -16.13
C LYS A 44 -5.31 -11.19 -15.08
N GLN A 45 -4.93 -10.50 -14.00
CA GLN A 45 -4.16 -11.09 -12.90
C GLN A 45 -5.03 -12.03 -12.08
N ILE A 46 -6.30 -11.68 -11.90
CA ILE A 46 -7.30 -12.56 -11.28
C ILE A 46 -7.46 -13.87 -12.06
N GLU A 47 -7.57 -13.81 -13.39
CA GLU A 47 -7.63 -15.02 -14.22
C GLU A 47 -6.39 -15.90 -14.05
N SER A 48 -5.22 -15.28 -13.94
CA SER A 48 -3.96 -15.98 -13.63
C SER A 48 -4.00 -16.67 -12.27
N LEU A 49 -4.56 -16.00 -11.25
CA LEU A 49 -4.72 -16.55 -9.91
C LEU A 49 -5.68 -17.75 -9.88
N ARG A 50 -6.71 -17.76 -10.72
CA ARG A 50 -7.64 -18.90 -10.87
C ARG A 50 -6.98 -20.14 -11.45
N HIS A 51 -5.91 -20.02 -12.23
CA HIS A 51 -5.18 -21.21 -12.70
C HIS A 51 -4.49 -21.99 -11.56
N PHE A 52 -4.19 -21.32 -10.44
CA PHE A 52 -3.67 -21.97 -9.24
C PHE A 52 -4.77 -22.63 -8.39
N SER A 53 -6.05 -22.28 -8.63
CA SER A 53 -7.21 -22.89 -7.96
C SER A 53 -7.80 -24.07 -8.75
N SER A 54 -6.94 -24.85 -9.44
CA SER A 54 -7.31 -26.02 -10.25
C SER A 54 -7.81 -27.29 -9.53
N PRO A 55 -7.91 -27.41 -8.17
CA PRO A 55 -8.58 -28.59 -7.63
C PRO A 55 -10.11 -28.48 -7.83
N SER A 56 -10.75 -29.63 -8.04
CA SER A 56 -12.21 -29.85 -8.12
C SER A 56 -13.00 -29.46 -6.85
N THR A 57 -12.36 -28.76 -5.90
CA THR A 57 -12.85 -28.45 -4.55
C THR A 57 -12.81 -26.96 -4.21
N CYS A 58 -12.52 -26.08 -5.19
CA CYS A 58 -12.55 -24.63 -4.99
C CYS A 58 -13.97 -24.08 -5.22
N GLU A 59 -14.59 -23.54 -4.17
CA GLU A 59 -15.93 -22.94 -4.21
C GLU A 59 -15.86 -21.43 -4.50
N TYR A 60 -16.80 -20.93 -5.32
CA TYR A 60 -16.93 -19.50 -5.55
C TYR A 60 -17.75 -18.85 -4.43
N CYS A 61 -17.12 -18.00 -3.62
CA CYS A 61 -17.76 -17.23 -2.57
C CYS A 61 -18.31 -15.90 -3.13
N MET A 62 -19.61 -15.66 -2.90
CA MET A 62 -20.28 -14.41 -3.27
C MET A 62 -20.42 -13.41 -2.11
N ASP A 63 -20.01 -13.80 -0.90
CA ASP A 63 -20.11 -12.93 0.27
C ASP A 63 -19.07 -11.80 0.18
N ARG A 64 -19.57 -10.61 -0.15
CA ARG A 64 -18.76 -9.40 -0.27
C ARG A 64 -18.12 -8.97 1.05
N THR A 65 -18.73 -9.31 2.18
CA THR A 65 -18.19 -8.97 3.51
C THR A 65 -16.90 -9.73 3.73
N ILE A 66 -16.90 -11.04 3.48
CA ILE A 66 -15.72 -11.90 3.61
C ILE A 66 -14.59 -11.42 2.68
N ILE A 67 -14.91 -11.10 1.42
CA ILE A 67 -13.92 -10.66 0.44
C ILE A 67 -13.32 -9.31 0.85
N TYR A 68 -14.16 -8.39 1.34
CA TYR A 68 -13.71 -7.09 1.83
C TYR A 68 -12.83 -7.22 3.09
N GLU A 69 -13.16 -8.10 4.03
CA GLU A 69 -12.33 -8.39 5.20
C GLU A 69 -10.94 -8.92 4.80
N ILE A 70 -10.90 -9.84 3.82
CA ILE A 70 -9.64 -10.34 3.26
C ILE A 70 -8.83 -9.18 2.68
N TYR A 71 -9.44 -8.36 1.82
CA TYR A 71 -8.80 -7.17 1.25
C TYR A 71 -8.24 -6.26 2.34
N LYS A 72 -9.06 -5.92 3.35
CA LYS A 72 -8.67 -5.05 4.45
C LYS A 72 -7.48 -5.61 5.22
N SER A 73 -7.48 -6.90 5.55
CA SER A 73 -6.36 -7.55 6.26
C SER A 73 -5.05 -7.51 5.48
N ILE A 74 -5.12 -7.58 4.14
CA ILE A 74 -3.95 -7.46 3.26
C ILE A 74 -3.47 -6.00 3.26
N ARG A 75 -4.39 -5.04 3.09
CA ARG A 75 -4.07 -3.61 3.06
C ARG A 75 -3.47 -3.13 4.37
N GLU A 76 -3.96 -3.57 5.51
CA GLU A 76 -3.40 -3.23 6.83
C GLU A 76 -1.95 -3.71 6.97
N LYS A 77 -1.66 -4.95 6.54
CA LYS A 77 -0.29 -5.48 6.53
C LYS A 77 0.62 -4.72 5.58
N GLN A 78 0.14 -4.40 4.38
CA GLN A 78 0.90 -3.61 3.40
C GLN A 78 1.16 -2.20 3.92
N GLN A 79 0.17 -1.52 4.47
CA GLN A 79 0.33 -0.18 5.06
C GLN A 79 1.35 -0.18 6.20
N LEU A 80 1.33 -1.20 7.05
CA LEU A 80 2.34 -1.35 8.12
C LEU A 80 3.75 -1.56 7.53
N GLN A 81 3.87 -2.42 6.52
CA GLN A 81 5.13 -2.67 5.82
C GLN A 81 5.67 -1.39 5.17
N ASP A 82 4.86 -0.71 4.37
CA ASP A 82 5.20 0.56 3.70
C ASP A 82 5.61 1.63 4.71
N TRP A 83 4.89 1.73 5.84
CA TRP A 83 5.21 2.68 6.90
C TRP A 83 6.56 2.39 7.56
N SER A 84 6.86 1.11 7.79
CA SER A 84 8.10 0.67 8.45
C SER A 84 9.30 0.54 7.52
N ALA A 85 9.09 0.64 6.21
CA ALA A 85 10.14 0.50 5.21
C ALA A 85 10.99 1.77 5.15
N HIS A 86 12.24 1.66 5.61
CA HIS A 86 13.22 2.73 5.53
C HIS A 86 14.18 2.44 4.38
N GLN A 87 14.34 3.38 3.47
CA GLN A 87 15.21 3.22 2.31
C GLN A 87 16.12 4.42 2.12
N ARG A 88 17.42 4.16 2.05
CA ARG A 88 18.39 5.16 1.61
C ARG A 88 18.36 5.27 0.08
N PHE A 89 18.23 6.48 -0.44
CA PHE A 89 18.40 6.73 -1.86
C PHE A 89 19.88 6.64 -2.26
N PRO A 90 20.18 6.35 -3.55
CA PRO A 90 21.53 6.45 -4.08
C PRO A 90 22.16 7.81 -3.74
N TRP A 91 23.46 7.84 -3.42
CA TRP A 91 24.11 9.04 -2.89
C TRP A 91 24.02 10.24 -3.84
N LEU A 92 24.07 10.00 -5.15
CA LEU A 92 23.97 11.05 -6.16
C LEU A 92 22.58 11.71 -6.22
N THR A 93 21.54 11.07 -5.67
CA THR A 93 20.17 11.61 -5.67
C THR A 93 20.08 12.93 -4.90
N ALA A 94 20.92 13.13 -3.87
CA ALA A 94 20.95 14.38 -3.08
C ALA A 94 21.41 15.62 -3.84
N PHE A 95 22.08 15.42 -4.98
CA PHE A 95 22.64 16.48 -5.80
C PHE A 95 21.94 16.60 -7.16
N LYS A 96 20.82 15.88 -7.33
CA LYS A 96 19.98 15.95 -8.53
C LYS A 96 18.68 16.66 -8.19
N GLU A 97 18.00 17.17 -9.20
CA GLU A 97 16.63 17.68 -9.04
C GLU A 97 15.68 16.58 -8.52
N PRO A 98 14.69 16.93 -7.70
CA PRO A 98 14.40 18.27 -7.16
C PRO A 98 15.24 18.65 -5.93
N TRP A 99 16.19 17.82 -5.50
CA TRP A 99 16.82 17.91 -4.18
C TRP A 99 18.05 18.80 -4.10
N LYS A 100 18.71 19.08 -5.22
CA LYS A 100 20.02 19.74 -5.21
C LYS A 100 20.04 21.07 -4.42
N ASP A 101 18.94 21.84 -4.51
CA ASP A 101 18.80 23.17 -3.89
C ASP A 101 17.88 23.17 -2.65
N VAL A 102 17.31 22.01 -2.30
CA VAL A 102 16.44 21.87 -1.13
C VAL A 102 17.28 21.86 0.15
N ALA A 103 16.87 22.60 1.16
CA ALA A 103 17.58 22.66 2.45
C ALA A 103 17.64 21.28 3.15
N VAL A 104 18.57 21.14 4.10
CA VAL A 104 18.55 19.96 4.99
C VAL A 104 17.31 20.02 5.87
N GLY A 105 16.61 18.90 6.03
CA GLY A 105 15.37 18.87 6.78
C GLY A 105 14.48 17.67 6.46
N TRP A 106 13.24 17.75 6.92
CA TRP A 106 12.21 16.74 6.74
C TRP A 106 11.13 17.26 5.79
N TYR A 107 10.74 16.41 4.86
CA TYR A 107 9.88 16.74 3.75
C TYR A 107 8.79 15.71 3.56
N VAL A 108 7.62 16.18 3.13
CA VAL A 108 6.53 15.32 2.68
C VAL A 108 6.36 15.52 1.19
N MET A 109 6.38 14.42 0.43
CA MET A 109 6.08 14.42 -0.99
C MET A 109 4.79 13.66 -1.26
N ARG A 110 4.01 14.19 -2.20
CA ARG A 110 2.80 13.54 -2.72
C ARG A 110 3.09 13.08 -4.14
N SER A 111 2.60 11.90 -4.52
CA SER A 111 2.75 11.42 -5.90
C SER A 111 1.86 12.14 -6.91
N ARG A 112 0.77 12.76 -6.45
CA ARG A 112 -0.17 13.54 -7.26
C ARG A 112 -0.98 14.51 -6.38
N SER A 113 -1.68 15.45 -7.00
CA SER A 113 -2.51 16.45 -6.31
C SER A 113 -3.91 15.95 -5.90
N THR A 114 -4.32 14.77 -6.38
CA THR A 114 -5.65 14.19 -6.13
C THR A 114 -5.56 12.87 -5.39
N PHE A 115 -6.60 12.55 -4.62
CA PHE A 115 -6.69 11.27 -3.92
C PHE A 115 -7.25 10.15 -4.81
N PRO A 116 -6.91 8.87 -4.54
CA PRO A 116 -5.92 8.40 -3.55
C PRO A 116 -4.49 8.80 -3.93
N LEU A 117 -3.51 8.84 -3.03
CA LEU A 117 -2.13 9.20 -3.37
C LEU A 117 -1.10 8.41 -2.58
N HIS A 118 0.14 8.37 -3.07
CA HIS A 118 1.27 7.97 -2.26
C HIS A 118 1.82 9.19 -1.52
N LEU A 119 2.02 9.02 -0.22
CA LEU A 119 2.70 9.95 0.65
C LEU A 119 4.09 9.40 0.99
N SER A 120 5.11 10.21 0.81
CA SER A 120 6.50 9.87 1.18
C SER A 120 7.03 10.87 2.19
N VAL A 121 7.44 10.39 3.36
CA VAL A 121 8.16 11.18 4.37
C VAL A 121 9.65 10.98 4.13
N ILE A 122 10.33 12.07 3.82
CA ILE A 122 11.72 12.06 3.36
C ILE A 122 12.57 12.91 4.28
N ARG A 123 13.69 12.34 4.74
CA ARG A 123 14.73 13.07 5.46
C ARG A 123 15.87 13.40 4.51
N LYS A 124 16.07 14.69 4.25
CA LYS A 124 17.22 15.19 3.52
C LYS A 124 18.35 15.56 4.46
N GLN A 125 19.52 15.02 4.18
CA GLN A 125 20.79 15.37 4.80
C GLN A 125 21.70 16.05 3.77
N LYS A 126 22.85 16.57 4.20
CA LYS A 126 23.79 17.29 3.32
C LYS A 126 24.22 16.46 2.10
N PHE A 127 24.39 15.15 2.28
CA PHE A 127 24.94 14.23 1.27
C PHE A 127 24.09 12.97 1.08
N GLY A 128 22.81 13.02 1.45
CA GLY A 128 21.96 11.84 1.40
C GLY A 128 20.49 12.16 1.56
N LEU A 129 19.66 11.24 1.07
CA LEU A 129 18.22 11.25 1.24
C LEU A 129 17.78 9.88 1.73
N TRP A 130 16.79 9.92 2.61
CA TRP A 130 16.18 8.74 3.19
C TRP A 130 14.68 8.85 2.98
N LEU A 131 14.07 7.82 2.40
CA LEU A 131 12.66 7.54 2.56
C LEU A 131 12.50 6.91 3.94
N GLU A 132 11.85 7.62 4.85
CA GLU A 132 11.69 7.21 6.24
C GLU A 132 10.35 6.51 6.42
N HIS A 133 9.28 7.04 5.80
CA HIS A 133 7.97 6.40 5.78
C HIS A 133 7.31 6.56 4.41
N ALA A 134 6.52 5.56 4.02
CA ALA A 134 5.59 5.65 2.91
C ALA A 134 4.17 5.27 3.37
N ALA A 135 3.17 5.86 2.72
CA ALA A 135 1.76 5.51 2.93
C ALA A 135 0.96 5.69 1.64
N VAL A 136 -0.17 4.98 1.54
CA VAL A 136 -1.23 5.26 0.56
C VAL A 136 -2.38 5.92 1.33
N CYS A 137 -2.79 7.10 0.91
CA CYS A 137 -3.87 7.87 1.52
C CYS A 137 -5.04 7.98 0.53
N GLU A 138 -6.24 7.58 0.94
CA GLU A 138 -7.45 7.63 0.12
C GLU A 138 -8.18 8.97 0.21
N ASN A 139 -7.84 9.78 1.21
CA ASN A 139 -8.41 11.10 1.45
C ASN A 139 -7.45 11.98 2.26
N GLU A 140 -7.85 13.24 2.44
CA GLU A 140 -7.07 14.25 3.15
C GLU A 140 -6.87 13.92 4.64
N ALA A 141 -7.91 13.40 5.30
CA ALA A 141 -7.82 13.07 6.72
C ALA A 141 -6.76 11.99 7.00
N GLU A 142 -6.69 10.96 6.15
CA GLU A 142 -5.65 9.92 6.22
C GLU A 142 -4.25 10.47 5.99
N MET A 143 -4.11 11.39 5.04
CA MET A 143 -2.83 12.06 4.77
C MET A 143 -2.37 12.87 5.97
N LEU A 144 -3.25 13.70 6.54
CA LEU A 144 -2.94 14.51 7.72
C LEU A 144 -2.60 13.63 8.93
N ALA A 145 -3.31 12.53 9.13
CA ALA A 145 -3.00 11.58 10.19
C ALA A 145 -1.60 10.94 10.03
N CYS A 146 -1.19 10.64 8.78
CA CYS A 146 0.16 10.16 8.49
C CYS A 146 1.23 11.21 8.78
N ILE A 147 1.00 12.47 8.36
CA ILE A 147 1.92 13.57 8.61
C ILE A 147 2.07 13.80 10.12
N GLU A 148 0.97 13.85 10.87
CA GLU A 148 0.97 14.03 12.31
C GLU A 148 1.73 12.89 13.01
N LYS A 149 1.47 11.64 12.61
CA LYS A 149 2.18 10.49 13.13
C LYS A 149 3.69 10.61 12.92
N ALA A 150 4.14 11.07 11.75
CA ALA A 150 5.56 11.27 11.46
C ALA A 150 6.17 12.46 12.22
N ASN A 151 5.45 13.57 12.39
CA ASN A 151 5.85 14.69 13.23
C ASN A 151 6.11 14.26 14.67
N VAL A 152 5.21 13.45 15.24
CA VAL A 152 5.34 12.91 16.59
C VAL A 152 6.53 11.96 16.70
N ILE A 153 6.69 11.01 15.77
CA ILE A 153 7.77 10.00 15.80
C ILE A 153 9.16 10.66 15.70
N HIS A 154 9.31 11.66 14.83
CA HIS A 154 10.61 12.28 14.54
C HIS A 154 10.85 13.59 15.27
N HIS A 155 9.89 14.06 16.07
CA HIS A 155 9.91 15.35 16.77
C HIS A 155 10.22 16.52 15.83
N VAL A 156 9.52 16.57 14.69
CA VAL A 156 9.74 17.54 13.62
C VAL A 156 8.44 18.22 13.21
N ASP A 157 8.58 19.32 12.49
CA ASP A 157 7.49 19.96 11.73
C ASP A 157 7.76 19.73 10.24
N LEU A 158 7.02 18.78 9.67
CA LEU A 158 7.18 18.34 8.28
C LEU A 158 6.78 19.43 7.29
N LYS A 159 7.68 19.73 6.35
CA LYS A 159 7.42 20.68 5.27
C LYS A 159 6.87 19.96 4.05
N LEU A 160 5.74 20.42 3.54
CA LEU A 160 5.20 19.90 2.29
C LEU A 160 6.06 20.40 1.12
N LEU A 161 6.58 19.47 0.33
CA LEU A 161 7.25 19.80 -0.91
C LEU A 161 6.20 19.81 -2.02
N GLU A 162 5.88 21.01 -2.51
CA GLU A 162 5.07 21.17 -3.71
C GLU A 162 5.97 20.85 -4.92
N THR A 163 5.56 19.86 -5.70
CA THR A 163 6.16 19.50 -7.00
C THR A 163 5.33 20.05 -8.13
#